data_AF-A0A8I3A9L3-F1
#
_entry.id   AF-A0A8I3A9L3-F1
#
_cell.length_a   1.000
_cell.length_b   1.000
_cell.length_c   1.000
_cell.angle_alpha   90.00
_cell.angle_beta   90.00
_cell.angle_gamma   90.00
#
_symmetry.space_group_name_H-M   'P 1'
#
loop_
_entity.id
_entity.type
_entity.pdbx_description
1 polymer ?
#
loop_
_entity_poly.entity_id
_entity_poly.type
_entity_poly.pdbx_seq_one_letter_code
_entity_poly.pdbx_strand_id
1 'polypeptide(L)'
;MDLIASVSRSSGLEKDGDLLKECTVQEEFRTFIDKKLKTFWDVYEAGSPTKHQIESAQKQKKDKQENILILFRKLREGLFASGRQDGFALEVYETSLYLSVVFNSPLQTTSILPRLVPYIYLASPGPQPYRLTTILILLLHHLVISFPSQQAYLEQIKYLVPNLLERPSAAYFWISALARSLRTSNFVQFEKLSHPDAFEHLLPSSCPISSSNDRAAIVFRDLPRNAIHALVSRLRLKAREEAWIVVRNAYRELSSSDETQMWLGKRLFFDNFGFEATVVRFDEWVREKCRDGHLRPKAGVEGRWMVCKAR
;
A
#
# COMPACT_ATOMS: atom_id res chain seq x y z
N MET A 1 -11.86 11.38 25.18
CA MET A 1 -11.34 11.18 23.80
C MET A 1 -11.62 9.78 23.25
N ASP A 2 -11.32 8.67 23.95
CA ASP A 2 -11.63 7.31 23.46
C ASP A 2 -13.14 7.06 23.23
N LEU A 3 -14.00 7.77 23.97
CA LEU A 3 -15.46 7.63 23.92
C LEU A 3 -16.17 8.62 22.99
N ILE A 4 -15.45 9.40 22.18
CA ILE A 4 -16.10 10.32 21.23
C ILE A 4 -16.86 9.49 20.18
N ALA A 5 -18.17 9.68 20.14
CA ALA A 5 -19.05 9.03 19.18
C ALA A 5 -18.74 9.54 17.76
N SER A 6 -18.92 8.68 16.76
CA SER A 6 -18.89 9.10 15.35
C SER A 6 -20.08 10.00 15.07
N VAL A 7 -19.87 11.09 14.33
CA VAL A 7 -20.93 12.05 13.96
C VAL A 7 -22.13 11.38 13.29
N SER A 8 -21.92 10.30 12.51
CA SER A 8 -23.01 9.54 11.87
C SER A 8 -23.87 8.70 12.80
N ARG A 9 -23.45 8.48 14.06
CA ARG A 9 -24.23 7.69 15.05
C ARG A 9 -24.96 8.58 16.05
N SER A 10 -24.49 9.79 16.25
CA SER A 10 -25.19 10.77 17.07
C SER A 10 -26.24 11.48 16.21
N SER A 11 -27.49 11.04 16.31
CA SER A 11 -28.65 11.63 15.62
C SER A 11 -29.01 13.05 16.12
N GLY A 12 -28.03 13.87 16.52
CA GLY A 12 -28.22 15.16 17.20
C GLY A 12 -28.79 15.07 18.62
N LEU A 13 -28.98 13.86 19.17
CA LEU A 13 -29.58 13.62 20.48
C LEU A 13 -28.56 13.36 21.59
N GLU A 14 -27.35 12.90 21.26
CA GLU A 14 -26.25 12.74 22.21
C GLU A 14 -25.47 14.06 22.32
N LYS A 15 -25.36 14.61 23.54
CA LYS A 15 -24.66 15.87 23.85
C LYS A 15 -23.23 15.93 23.27
N ASP A 16 -22.57 14.79 23.11
CA ASP A 16 -21.18 14.69 22.66
C ASP A 16 -21.02 14.40 21.15
N GLY A 17 -22.13 14.19 20.45
CA GLY A 17 -22.15 13.75 19.05
C GLY A 17 -21.65 14.78 18.04
N ASP A 18 -21.90 16.05 18.34
CA ASP A 18 -21.55 17.17 17.46
C ASP A 18 -20.20 17.81 17.81
N LEU A 19 -19.52 17.34 18.86
CA LEU A 19 -18.24 17.91 19.30
C LEU A 19 -17.15 17.85 18.22
N LEU A 20 -17.16 16.81 17.37
CA LEU A 20 -16.20 16.69 16.26
C LEU A 20 -16.45 17.66 15.09
N LYS A 21 -17.51 18.49 15.14
CA LYS A 21 -17.70 19.59 14.19
C LYS A 21 -16.85 20.81 14.55
N GLU A 22 -16.41 20.94 15.80
CA GLU A 22 -15.59 22.06 16.25
C GLU A 22 -14.13 21.89 15.81
N CYS A 23 -13.55 22.94 15.23
CA CYS A 23 -12.19 22.89 14.68
C CYS A 23 -11.12 22.59 15.76
N THR A 24 -11.31 23.14 16.96
CA THR A 24 -10.44 22.91 18.12
C THR A 24 -10.45 21.45 18.55
N VAL A 25 -11.65 20.86 18.69
CA VAL A 25 -11.81 19.45 19.08
C VAL A 25 -11.22 18.52 18.01
N GLN A 26 -11.33 18.85 16.73
CA GLN A 26 -10.70 18.08 15.65
C GLN A 26 -9.18 18.03 15.78
N GLU A 27 -8.54 19.16 16.10
CA GLU A 27 -7.08 19.27 16.28
C GLU A 27 -6.60 18.54 17.53
N GLU A 28 -7.35 18.64 18.64
CA GLU A 28 -7.08 17.85 19.85
C GLU A 28 -7.25 16.35 19.58
N PHE A 29 -8.27 15.96 18.82
CA PHE A 29 -8.51 14.57 18.44
C PHE A 29 -7.40 14.06 17.50
N ARG A 30 -6.89 14.89 16.59
CA ARG A 30 -5.73 14.56 15.76
C ARG A 30 -4.48 14.30 16.60
N THR A 31 -4.23 15.15 17.59
CA THR A 31 -3.12 14.99 18.56
C THR A 31 -3.27 13.70 19.38
N PHE A 32 -4.50 13.34 19.73
CA PHE A 32 -4.79 12.08 20.39
C PHE A 32 -4.50 10.86 19.49
N ILE A 33 -4.85 10.93 18.21
CA ILE A 33 -4.52 9.90 17.22
C ILE A 33 -3.00 9.78 17.07
N ASP A 34 -2.26 10.89 16.99
CA ASP A 34 -0.78 10.88 16.92
C ASP A 34 -0.15 10.14 18.08
N LYS A 35 -0.65 10.34 19.30
CA LYS A 35 -0.15 9.62 20.48
C LYS A 35 -0.34 8.11 20.34
N LYS A 36 -1.52 7.65 19.90
CA LYS A 36 -1.76 6.21 19.67
C LYS A 36 -0.92 5.65 18.54
N LEU A 37 -0.74 6.43 17.48
CA LEU A 37 0.09 6.11 16.34
C LEU A 37 1.57 5.95 16.74
N LYS A 38 2.09 6.86 17.57
CA LYS A 38 3.44 6.76 18.15
C LYS A 38 3.58 5.52 19.02
N THR A 39 2.64 5.28 19.96
CA THR A 39 2.64 4.05 20.77
C THR A 39 2.59 2.79 19.92
N PHE A 40 1.83 2.80 18.82
CA PHE A 40 1.76 1.67 17.89
C PHE A 40 3.14 1.38 17.29
N TRP A 41 3.80 2.39 16.71
CA TRP A 41 5.11 2.18 16.10
C TRP A 41 6.20 1.84 17.13
N ASP A 42 6.21 2.48 18.30
CA ASP A 42 7.18 2.18 19.37
C ASP A 42 7.13 0.70 19.78
N VAL A 43 5.94 0.11 19.85
CA VAL A 43 5.75 -1.31 20.22
C VAL A 43 6.15 -2.25 19.08
N TYR A 44 5.80 -1.94 17.84
CA TYR A 44 6.02 -2.85 16.70
C TYR A 44 7.41 -2.75 16.08
N GLU A 45 8.14 -1.64 16.28
CA GLU A 45 9.55 -1.54 15.88
C GLU A 45 10.52 -2.13 16.91
N ALA A 46 10.15 -2.16 18.20
CA ALA A 46 11.04 -2.62 19.27
C ALA A 46 11.11 -4.16 19.43
N GLY A 47 10.17 -4.92 18.84
CA GLY A 47 10.05 -6.36 19.07
C GLY A 47 10.18 -7.18 17.79
N SER A 48 11.22 -8.02 17.68
CA SER A 48 11.20 -9.18 16.78
C SER A 48 10.58 -10.36 17.53
N PRO A 49 9.29 -10.70 17.31
CA PRO A 49 8.64 -11.77 18.06
C PRO A 49 9.21 -13.15 17.71
N THR A 50 9.27 -14.03 18.71
CA THR A 50 9.64 -15.45 18.59
C THR A 50 8.54 -16.22 17.84
N LYS A 51 8.91 -17.31 17.12
CA LYS A 51 8.03 -18.03 16.16
C LYS A 51 6.62 -18.41 16.66
N HIS A 52 6.45 -18.77 17.93
CA HIS A 52 5.14 -19.17 18.49
C HIS A 52 4.24 -17.99 18.91
N GLN A 53 4.78 -16.77 18.99
CA GLN A 53 4.02 -15.55 19.28
C GLN A 53 3.54 -14.84 18.01
N ILE A 54 3.96 -15.30 16.83
CA ILE A 54 3.75 -14.61 15.55
C ILE A 54 2.25 -14.45 15.24
N GLU A 55 1.45 -15.51 15.33
CA GLU A 55 0.02 -15.43 14.93
C GLU A 55 -0.80 -14.54 15.87
N SER A 56 -0.62 -14.70 17.19
CA SER A 56 -1.30 -13.85 18.19
C SER A 56 -0.85 -12.39 18.09
N ALA A 57 0.45 -12.15 17.90
CA ALA A 57 0.99 -10.79 17.72
C ALA A 57 0.52 -10.16 16.39
N GLN A 58 0.41 -10.93 15.30
CA GLN A 58 -0.12 -10.46 14.02
C GLN A 58 -1.59 -10.07 14.14
N LYS A 59 -2.39 -10.88 14.84
CA LYS A 59 -3.80 -10.53 15.11
C LYS A 59 -3.91 -9.24 15.92
N GLN A 60 -3.17 -9.13 17.02
CA GLN A 60 -3.13 -7.90 17.84
C GLN A 60 -2.63 -6.69 17.05
N LYS A 61 -1.68 -6.87 16.13
CA LYS A 61 -1.21 -5.84 15.20
C LYS A 61 -2.35 -5.35 14.32
N LYS A 62 -3.05 -6.28 13.67
CA LYS A 62 -4.18 -5.98 12.80
C LYS A 62 -5.30 -5.26 13.55
N ASP A 63 -5.64 -5.72 14.75
CA ASP A 63 -6.67 -5.09 15.58
C ASP A 63 -6.29 -3.64 15.95
N LYS A 64 -5.02 -3.37 16.31
CA LYS A 64 -4.55 -2.01 16.58
C LYS A 64 -4.52 -1.13 15.32
N GLN A 65 -4.12 -1.68 14.17
CA GLN A 65 -4.17 -0.98 12.88
C GLN A 65 -5.60 -0.56 12.52
N GLU A 66 -6.56 -1.49 12.64
CA GLU A 66 -7.98 -1.23 12.39
C GLU A 66 -8.53 -0.17 13.34
N ASN A 67 -8.18 -0.24 14.63
CA ASN A 67 -8.56 0.78 15.61
C ASN A 67 -8.06 2.18 15.22
N ILE A 68 -6.82 2.31 14.75
CA ILE A 68 -6.28 3.59 14.27
C ILE A 68 -7.07 4.10 13.05
N LEU A 69 -7.37 3.23 12.08
CA LEU A 69 -8.14 3.62 10.90
C LEU A 69 -9.58 4.04 11.25
N ILE A 70 -10.19 3.42 12.26
CA ILE A 70 -11.50 3.83 12.78
C ILE A 70 -11.45 5.25 13.34
N LEU A 71 -10.40 5.59 14.11
CA LEU A 71 -10.24 6.95 14.65
C LEU A 71 -10.08 7.98 13.52
N PHE A 72 -9.26 7.69 12.51
CA PHE A 72 -9.18 8.57 11.34
C PHE A 72 -10.51 8.66 10.60
N ARG A 73 -11.30 7.58 10.52
CA ARG A 73 -12.63 7.62 9.91
C ARG A 73 -13.55 8.59 10.64
N LYS A 74 -13.60 8.51 11.99
CA LYS A 74 -14.36 9.44 12.83
C LYS A 74 -13.93 10.90 12.59
N LEU A 75 -12.62 11.16 12.53
CA LEU A 75 -12.10 12.50 12.28
C LEU A 75 -12.51 13.01 10.89
N ARG A 76 -12.41 12.19 9.85
CA ARG A 76 -12.84 12.55 8.50
C ARG A 76 -14.35 12.83 8.42
N GLU A 77 -15.17 12.07 9.14
CA GLU A 77 -16.61 12.31 9.25
C GLU A 77 -16.89 13.68 9.90
N GLY A 78 -16.17 14.04 10.98
CA GLY A 78 -16.26 15.37 11.61
C GLY A 78 -15.80 16.52 10.71
N LEU A 79 -14.70 16.33 9.99
CA LEU A 79 -14.21 17.28 8.97
C LEU A 79 -15.23 17.48 7.84
N PHE A 80 -15.83 16.39 7.38
CA PHE A 80 -16.88 16.46 6.36
C PHE A 80 -18.12 17.19 6.88
N ALA A 81 -18.57 16.88 8.10
CA ALA A 81 -19.76 17.48 8.71
C ALA A 81 -19.59 18.97 9.02
N SER A 82 -18.38 19.41 9.37
CA SER A 82 -18.05 20.83 9.58
C SER A 82 -17.79 21.59 8.29
N GLY A 83 -17.66 20.90 7.15
CA GLY A 83 -17.34 21.52 5.86
C GLY A 83 -15.90 22.04 5.76
N ARG A 84 -15.00 21.64 6.68
CA ARG A 84 -13.60 22.09 6.71
C ARG A 84 -12.81 21.53 5.51
N GLN A 85 -12.07 22.41 4.81
CA GLN A 85 -11.30 22.07 3.59
C GLN A 85 -9.89 22.71 3.57
N ASP A 86 -9.41 23.15 4.72
CA ASP A 86 -8.09 23.79 4.86
C ASP A 86 -6.95 22.76 4.80
N GLY A 87 -5.71 23.25 4.99
CA GLY A 87 -4.52 22.40 5.01
C GLY A 87 -4.56 21.30 6.07
N PHE A 88 -5.25 21.54 7.18
CA PHE A 88 -5.48 20.51 8.21
C PHE A 88 -6.35 19.37 7.67
N ALA A 89 -7.48 19.69 7.03
CA ALA A 89 -8.31 18.67 6.40
C ALA A 89 -7.53 17.87 5.35
N LEU A 90 -6.72 18.55 4.53
CA LEU A 90 -5.87 17.87 3.55
C LEU A 90 -4.90 16.88 4.21
N GLU A 91 -4.15 17.31 5.23
CA GLU A 91 -3.22 16.44 5.98
C GLU A 91 -3.93 15.20 6.54
N VAL A 92 -5.09 15.37 7.17
CA VAL A 92 -5.83 14.26 7.78
C VAL A 92 -6.25 13.22 6.74
N TYR A 93 -6.75 13.67 5.58
CA TYR A 93 -7.17 12.78 4.51
C TYR A 93 -5.97 12.08 3.87
N GLU A 94 -4.85 12.78 3.64
CA GLU A 94 -3.60 12.21 3.13
C GLU A 94 -3.04 11.16 4.09
N THR A 95 -2.81 11.51 5.36
CA THR A 95 -2.29 10.60 6.39
C THR A 95 -3.19 9.37 6.53
N SER A 96 -4.51 9.56 6.55
CA SER A 96 -5.43 8.43 6.61
C SER A 96 -5.37 7.55 5.36
N LEU A 97 -5.20 8.11 4.17
CA LEU A 97 -5.08 7.35 2.92
C LEU A 97 -3.81 6.49 2.96
N TYR A 98 -2.67 7.10 3.32
CA TYR A 98 -1.41 6.38 3.31
C TYR A 98 -1.39 5.28 4.38
N LEU A 99 -1.95 5.53 5.57
CA LEU A 99 -2.11 4.50 6.59
C LEU A 99 -3.04 3.37 6.12
N SER A 100 -4.17 3.68 5.48
CA SER A 100 -5.07 2.63 4.99
C SER A 100 -4.40 1.77 3.92
N VAL A 101 -3.55 2.38 3.09
CA VAL A 101 -2.70 1.64 2.15
C VAL A 101 -1.69 0.80 2.90
N VAL A 102 -0.86 1.37 3.78
CA VAL A 102 0.19 0.62 4.50
C VAL A 102 -0.42 -0.54 5.29
N PHE A 103 -1.46 -0.30 6.10
CA PHE A 103 -2.17 -1.31 6.88
C PHE A 103 -3.03 -2.29 6.06
N ASN A 104 -2.96 -2.23 4.73
CA ASN A 104 -3.65 -3.15 3.82
C ASN A 104 -5.18 -3.18 4.02
N SER A 105 -5.79 -2.00 4.16
CA SER A 105 -7.24 -1.84 4.28
C SER A 105 -7.84 -1.23 3.00
N PRO A 106 -8.04 -2.04 1.93
CA PRO A 106 -8.47 -1.52 0.63
C PRO A 106 -9.86 -0.87 0.69
N LEU A 107 -10.76 -1.34 1.57
CA LEU A 107 -12.09 -0.75 1.76
C LEU A 107 -11.99 0.71 2.25
N GLN A 108 -11.13 0.95 3.25
CA GLN A 108 -10.87 2.29 3.75
C GLN A 108 -10.21 3.15 2.67
N THR A 109 -9.19 2.63 1.97
CA THR A 109 -8.53 3.34 0.86
C THR A 109 -9.54 3.81 -0.19
N THR A 110 -10.41 2.90 -0.66
CA THR A 110 -11.46 3.23 -1.64
C THR A 110 -12.45 4.28 -1.10
N SER A 111 -12.76 4.28 0.20
CA SER A 111 -13.66 5.28 0.78
C SER A 111 -13.07 6.70 0.86
N ILE A 112 -11.73 6.82 0.94
CA ILE A 112 -11.04 8.11 1.16
C ILE A 112 -10.84 8.86 -0.16
N LEU A 113 -10.50 8.12 -1.22
CA LEU A 113 -10.10 8.66 -2.53
C LEU A 113 -11.14 9.58 -3.19
N PRO A 114 -12.45 9.27 -3.23
CA PRO A 114 -13.45 10.12 -3.88
C PRO A 114 -13.61 11.49 -3.23
N ARG A 115 -13.24 11.65 -1.94
CA ARG A 115 -13.27 12.96 -1.29
C ARG A 115 -11.95 13.71 -1.49
N LEU A 116 -10.83 13.02 -1.29
CA LEU A 116 -9.51 13.64 -1.35
C LEU A 116 -9.16 14.17 -2.74
N VAL A 117 -9.35 13.37 -3.78
CA VAL A 117 -8.83 13.71 -5.12
C VAL A 117 -9.67 14.75 -5.86
N PRO A 118 -10.97 14.55 -6.10
CA PRO A 118 -11.75 15.53 -6.84
C PRO A 118 -12.22 16.72 -5.99
N TYR A 119 -12.35 16.61 -4.66
CA TYR A 119 -12.82 17.75 -3.86
C TYR A 119 -11.67 18.54 -3.25
N ILE A 120 -10.79 17.90 -2.47
CA ILE A 120 -9.77 18.65 -1.73
C ILE A 120 -8.65 19.15 -2.65
N TYR A 121 -8.10 18.29 -3.52
CA TYR A 121 -6.99 18.71 -4.39
C TYR A 121 -7.41 19.65 -5.52
N LEU A 122 -8.61 19.50 -6.10
CA LEU A 122 -9.10 20.44 -7.11
C LEU A 122 -9.53 21.78 -6.50
N ALA A 123 -10.03 21.81 -5.27
CA ALA A 123 -10.43 23.04 -4.60
C ALA A 123 -9.26 23.80 -3.95
N SER A 124 -8.09 23.16 -3.76
CA SER A 124 -6.93 23.78 -3.11
C SER A 124 -5.96 24.39 -4.13
N PRO A 125 -5.96 25.73 -4.33
CA PRO A 125 -4.99 26.39 -5.20
C PRO A 125 -3.62 26.38 -4.53
N GLY A 126 -2.66 25.70 -5.13
CA GLY A 126 -1.27 25.73 -4.67
C GLY A 126 -0.47 24.48 -5.05
N PRO A 127 0.88 24.57 -5.06
CA PRO A 127 1.75 23.42 -5.16
C PRO A 127 1.63 22.60 -3.87
N GLN A 128 1.02 21.42 -3.96
CA GLN A 128 0.91 20.49 -2.84
C GLN A 128 2.01 19.43 -2.99
N PRO A 129 2.90 19.27 -1.99
CA PRO A 129 4.10 18.43 -2.14
C PRO A 129 3.77 16.96 -2.41
N TYR A 130 2.62 16.48 -1.90
CA TYR A 130 2.22 15.08 -2.03
C TYR A 130 1.14 14.82 -3.08
N ARG A 131 0.68 15.84 -3.83
CA ARG A 131 -0.39 15.67 -4.83
C ARG A 131 -0.05 14.58 -5.85
N LEU A 132 1.15 14.62 -6.42
CA LEU A 132 1.60 13.62 -7.39
C LEU A 132 1.62 12.21 -6.78
N THR A 133 2.19 12.08 -5.58
CA THR A 133 2.25 10.79 -4.85
C THR A 133 0.85 10.24 -4.60
N THR A 134 -0.10 11.05 -4.15
CA THR A 134 -1.48 10.63 -3.92
C THR A 134 -2.18 10.18 -5.19
N ILE A 135 -1.93 10.86 -6.31
CA ILE A 135 -2.45 10.46 -7.63
C ILE A 135 -1.89 9.11 -8.05
N LEU A 136 -0.58 8.89 -7.86
CA LEU A 136 0.03 7.58 -8.13
C LEU A 136 -0.54 6.49 -7.22
N ILE A 137 -0.77 6.77 -5.94
CA ILE A 137 -1.44 5.86 -5.00
C ILE A 137 -2.85 5.50 -5.47
N LEU A 138 -3.65 6.49 -5.90
CA LEU A 138 -4.98 6.27 -6.46
C LEU A 138 -4.91 5.30 -7.66
N LEU A 139 -4.05 5.59 -8.63
CA LEU A 139 -3.93 4.80 -9.85
C LEU A 139 -3.42 3.38 -9.58
N LEU A 140 -2.40 3.23 -8.73
CA LEU A 140 -1.87 1.94 -8.31
C LEU A 140 -2.90 1.13 -7.51
N HIS A 141 -3.65 1.76 -6.61
CA HIS A 141 -4.72 1.11 -5.86
C HIS A 141 -5.75 0.50 -6.80
N HIS A 142 -6.19 1.24 -7.82
CA HIS A 142 -7.10 0.71 -8.84
C HIS A 142 -6.50 -0.45 -9.65
N LEU A 143 -5.20 -0.39 -9.99
CA LEU A 143 -4.52 -1.52 -10.63
C LEU A 143 -4.49 -2.76 -9.72
N VAL A 144 -4.29 -2.58 -8.40
CA VAL A 144 -4.24 -3.69 -7.43
C VAL A 144 -5.62 -4.31 -7.21
N ILE A 145 -6.65 -3.51 -6.95
CA ILE A 145 -7.99 -4.04 -6.60
C ILE A 145 -8.73 -4.61 -7.81
N SER A 146 -8.52 -4.06 -9.00
CA SER A 146 -9.22 -4.51 -10.21
C SER A 146 -8.46 -5.58 -11.00
N PHE A 147 -7.25 -5.94 -10.57
CA PHE A 147 -6.43 -6.95 -11.24
C PHE A 147 -7.20 -8.27 -11.48
N PRO A 148 -7.17 -8.83 -12.71
CA PRO A 148 -6.34 -8.42 -13.85
C PRO A 148 -6.95 -7.33 -14.74
N SER A 149 -8.21 -6.95 -14.52
CA SER A 149 -8.86 -5.86 -15.25
C SER A 149 -8.19 -4.52 -14.97
N GLN A 150 -8.14 -3.66 -15.99
CA GLN A 150 -7.60 -2.30 -15.90
C GLN A 150 -8.67 -1.23 -16.14
N GLN A 151 -9.94 -1.61 -16.18
CA GLN A 151 -11.02 -0.69 -16.50
C GLN A 151 -11.07 0.50 -15.53
N ALA A 152 -11.09 0.23 -14.21
CA ALA A 152 -11.14 1.28 -13.20
C ALA A 152 -9.93 2.23 -13.30
N TYR A 153 -8.72 1.69 -13.53
CA TYR A 153 -7.52 2.50 -13.77
C TYR A 153 -7.69 3.41 -15.00
N LEU A 154 -8.20 2.87 -16.11
CA LEU A 154 -8.41 3.61 -17.35
C LEU A 154 -9.49 4.70 -17.23
N GLU A 155 -10.51 4.47 -16.40
CA GLU A 155 -11.51 5.49 -16.09
C GLU A 155 -10.92 6.62 -15.25
N GLN A 156 -10.14 6.30 -14.21
CA GLN A 156 -9.50 7.31 -13.37
C GLN A 156 -8.46 8.12 -14.12
N ILE A 157 -7.58 7.49 -14.93
CA ILE A 157 -6.55 8.23 -15.66
C ILE A 157 -7.15 9.21 -16.68
N LYS A 158 -8.31 8.89 -17.28
CA LYS A 158 -9.03 9.81 -18.17
C LYS A 158 -9.58 11.02 -17.42
N TYR A 159 -10.02 10.84 -16.18
CA TYR A 159 -10.53 11.93 -15.35
C TYR A 159 -9.40 12.85 -14.83
N LEU A 160 -8.26 12.27 -14.47
CA LEU A 160 -7.13 13.01 -13.89
C LEU A 160 -6.30 13.77 -14.91
N VAL A 161 -6.26 13.31 -16.16
CA VAL A 161 -5.47 13.93 -17.23
C VAL A 161 -6.34 14.90 -18.04
N PRO A 162 -5.94 16.17 -18.24
CA PRO A 162 -4.65 16.78 -17.87
C PRO A 162 -4.63 17.50 -16.50
N ASN A 163 -5.76 17.55 -15.79
CA ASN A 163 -5.97 18.47 -14.67
C ASN A 163 -5.02 18.26 -13.47
N LEU A 164 -4.69 17.01 -13.18
CA LEU A 164 -3.92 16.62 -12.00
C LEU A 164 -2.66 15.84 -12.35
N LEU A 165 -2.59 15.27 -13.57
CA LEU A 165 -1.44 14.56 -14.09
C LEU A 165 -1.19 14.97 -15.54
N GLU A 166 -0.06 15.63 -15.79
CA GLU A 166 0.34 16.06 -17.12
C GLU A 166 0.83 14.88 -17.97
N ARG A 167 0.39 14.78 -19.23
CA ARG A 167 0.77 13.68 -20.13
C ARG A 167 2.27 13.54 -20.40
N PRO A 168 3.06 14.62 -20.60
CA PRO A 168 4.50 14.44 -20.80
C PRO A 168 5.27 14.22 -19.48
N SER A 169 4.60 14.05 -18.33
CA SER A 169 5.31 13.82 -17.07
C SER A 169 5.92 12.41 -16.99
N ALA A 170 7.10 12.30 -16.39
CA ALA A 170 7.76 11.02 -16.12
C ALA A 170 6.85 10.07 -15.32
N ALA A 171 6.05 10.62 -14.39
CA ALA A 171 5.09 9.87 -13.61
C ALA A 171 3.97 9.25 -14.46
N TYR A 172 3.41 10.00 -15.42
CA TYR A 172 2.42 9.47 -16.36
C TYR A 172 3.00 8.34 -17.22
N PHE A 173 4.22 8.51 -17.73
CA PHE A 173 4.89 7.48 -18.52
C PHE A 173 5.15 6.22 -17.71
N TRP A 174 5.64 6.36 -16.48
CA TRP A 174 5.90 5.24 -15.58
C TRP A 174 4.63 4.43 -15.30
N ILE A 175 3.57 5.07 -14.79
CA ILE A 175 2.34 4.35 -14.42
C ILE A 175 1.64 3.72 -15.63
N SER A 176 1.66 4.41 -16.79
CA SER A 176 1.10 3.89 -18.03
C SER A 176 1.89 2.71 -18.58
N ALA A 177 3.22 2.77 -18.50
CA ALA A 177 4.08 1.66 -18.91
C ALA A 177 3.91 0.45 -17.97
N LEU A 178 3.75 0.70 -16.67
CA LEU A 178 3.49 -0.34 -15.66
C LEU A 178 2.17 -1.04 -15.95
N ALA A 179 1.07 -0.29 -16.10
CA ALA A 179 -0.25 -0.83 -16.47
C ALA A 179 -0.18 -1.60 -17.80
N ARG A 180 0.42 -1.02 -18.84
CA ARG A 180 0.59 -1.69 -20.14
C ARG A 180 1.33 -3.02 -20.02
N SER A 181 2.42 -3.06 -19.24
CA SER A 181 3.21 -4.28 -19.06
C SER A 181 2.42 -5.43 -18.42
N LEU A 182 1.54 -5.11 -17.46
CA LEU A 182 0.62 -6.08 -16.86
C LEU A 182 -0.41 -6.58 -17.88
N ARG A 183 -1.00 -5.69 -18.67
CA ARG A 183 -2.02 -6.05 -19.67
C ARG A 183 -1.46 -6.95 -20.77
N THR A 184 -0.23 -6.71 -21.19
CA THR A 184 0.46 -7.50 -22.21
C THR A 184 1.23 -8.69 -21.64
N SER A 185 1.10 -8.97 -20.34
CA SER A 185 1.86 -10.00 -19.62
C SER A 185 3.38 -9.93 -19.87
N ASN A 186 3.91 -8.72 -20.07
CA ASN A 186 5.35 -8.49 -20.25
C ASN A 186 6.02 -8.36 -18.88
N PHE A 187 6.17 -9.51 -18.22
CA PHE A 187 6.72 -9.61 -16.87
C PHE A 187 8.18 -9.12 -16.77
N VAL A 188 8.94 -9.18 -17.86
CA VAL A 188 10.31 -8.65 -17.90
C VAL A 188 10.32 -7.12 -17.81
N GLN A 189 9.42 -6.46 -18.54
CA GLN A 189 9.29 -5.00 -18.44
C GLN A 189 8.67 -4.58 -17.10
N PHE A 190 7.68 -5.35 -16.62
CA PHE A 190 7.05 -5.10 -15.33
C PHE A 190 8.06 -5.21 -14.18
N GLU A 191 8.99 -6.18 -14.21
CA GLU A 191 10.06 -6.32 -13.21
C GLU A 191 10.86 -5.03 -13.07
N LYS A 192 11.36 -4.50 -14.20
CA LYS A 192 12.15 -3.27 -14.24
C LYS A 192 11.36 -2.06 -13.76
N LEU A 193 10.12 -1.91 -14.21
CA LEU A 193 9.27 -0.76 -13.88
C LEU A 193 8.76 -0.77 -12.44
N SER A 194 8.63 -1.96 -11.84
CA SER A 194 8.19 -2.10 -10.45
C SER A 194 9.34 -2.06 -9.45
N HIS A 195 10.61 -2.02 -9.89
CA HIS A 195 11.74 -1.84 -8.98
C HIS A 195 11.75 -0.41 -8.40
N PRO A 196 12.14 -0.21 -7.12
CA PRO A 196 12.22 1.12 -6.49
C PRO A 196 12.92 2.18 -7.35
N ASP A 197 14.08 1.86 -7.93
CA ASP A 197 14.86 2.79 -8.75
C ASP A 197 14.06 3.41 -9.91
N ALA A 198 13.06 2.69 -10.42
CA ALA A 198 12.24 3.14 -11.54
C ALA A 198 11.21 4.22 -11.18
N PHE A 199 10.88 4.40 -9.89
CA PHE A 199 9.86 5.37 -9.47
C PHE A 199 10.28 6.25 -8.29
N GLU A 200 11.35 5.93 -7.57
CA GLU A 200 11.77 6.69 -6.39
C GLU A 200 12.15 8.15 -6.71
N HIS A 201 12.65 8.41 -7.93
CA HIS A 201 12.94 9.75 -8.41
C HIS A 201 11.68 10.59 -8.71
N LEU A 202 10.51 9.95 -8.81
CA LEU A 202 9.21 10.62 -8.99
C LEU A 202 8.61 11.09 -7.66
N LEU A 203 9.10 10.54 -6.55
CA LEU A 203 8.59 10.83 -5.22
C LEU A 203 9.34 12.02 -4.61
N PRO A 204 8.69 12.81 -3.74
CA PRO A 204 9.35 13.88 -3.02
C PRO A 204 10.61 13.35 -2.31
N SER A 205 11.71 14.08 -2.44
CA SER A 205 12.94 13.77 -1.70
C SER A 205 12.65 13.82 -0.21
N SER A 206 12.95 12.74 0.51
CA SER A 206 12.90 12.77 1.97
C SER A 206 13.85 13.86 2.46
N CYS A 207 13.35 14.84 3.23
CA CYS A 207 14.21 15.90 3.76
C CYS A 207 15.39 15.28 4.52
N PRO A 208 16.63 15.78 4.34
CA PRO A 208 17.79 15.25 5.02
C PRO A 208 17.56 15.24 6.53
N ILE A 209 17.91 14.13 7.15
CA ILE A 209 17.72 13.82 8.56
C ILE A 209 18.44 14.89 9.38
N SER A 210 17.72 15.91 9.82
CA SER A 210 18.12 16.59 11.06
C SER A 210 18.07 15.52 12.14
N SER A 211 19.12 15.44 12.95
CA SER A 211 19.46 14.36 13.90
C SER A 211 18.46 14.15 15.04
N SER A 212 17.16 14.06 14.75
CA SER A 212 16.15 13.64 15.69
C SER A 212 16.15 12.12 15.74
N ASN A 213 16.51 11.56 16.90
CA ASN A 213 16.41 10.12 17.18
C ASN A 213 14.95 9.60 17.26
N ASP A 214 13.94 10.42 16.98
CA ASP A 214 12.53 10.02 17.01
C ASP A 214 12.17 9.25 15.73
N ARG A 215 12.33 7.92 15.77
CA ARG A 215 12.10 7.01 14.64
C ARG A 215 10.65 6.98 14.17
N ALA A 216 9.69 7.16 15.08
CA ALA A 216 8.28 7.27 14.71
C ALA A 216 8.06 8.45 13.75
N ALA A 217 8.76 9.57 13.97
CA ALA A 217 8.69 10.74 13.10
C ALA A 217 9.24 10.46 11.68
N ILE A 218 10.22 9.55 11.55
CA ILE A 218 10.74 9.12 10.24
C ILE A 218 9.67 8.32 9.49
N VAL A 219 9.01 7.37 10.15
CA VAL A 219 7.93 6.57 9.54
C VAL A 219 6.80 7.45 9.01
N PHE A 220 6.42 8.50 9.75
CA PHE A 220 5.40 9.45 9.30
C PHE A 220 5.83 10.27 8.09
N ARG A 221 7.09 10.70 8.03
CA ARG A 221 7.62 11.46 6.89
C ARG A 221 7.66 10.63 5.61
N ASP A 222 8.04 9.37 5.73
CA ASP A 222 8.14 8.46 4.58
C ASP A 222 6.82 7.72 4.29
N LEU A 223 5.73 8.03 5.00
CA LEU A 223 4.46 7.35 4.86
C LEU A 223 3.89 7.35 3.42
N PRO A 224 3.93 8.45 2.65
CA PRO A 224 3.48 8.44 1.25
C PRO A 224 4.34 7.51 0.37
N ARG A 225 5.67 7.52 0.59
CA ARG A 225 6.63 6.64 -0.11
C ARG A 225 6.36 5.18 0.24
N ASN A 226 6.18 4.87 1.53
CA ASN A 226 5.83 3.55 2.03
C ASN A 226 4.51 3.03 1.43
N ALA A 227 3.52 3.90 1.23
CA ALA A 227 2.26 3.53 0.59
C ALA A 227 2.44 3.13 -0.89
N ILE A 228 3.27 3.85 -1.65
CA ILE A 228 3.63 3.47 -3.03
C ILE A 228 4.32 2.10 -3.04
N HIS A 229 5.35 1.91 -2.21
CA HIS A 229 6.05 0.63 -2.08
C HIS A 229 5.08 -0.51 -1.75
N ALA A 230 4.17 -0.31 -0.79
CA ALA A 230 3.18 -1.31 -0.42
C ALA A 230 2.27 -1.70 -1.59
N LEU A 231 1.80 -0.74 -2.39
CA LEU A 231 0.94 -1.02 -3.55
C LEU A 231 1.71 -1.71 -4.68
N VAL A 232 2.92 -1.26 -4.97
CA VAL A 232 3.78 -1.90 -6.00
C VAL A 232 4.13 -3.32 -5.58
N SER A 233 4.46 -3.56 -4.31
CA SER A 233 4.71 -4.90 -3.77
C SER A 233 3.47 -5.79 -3.88
N ARG A 234 2.27 -5.29 -3.59
CA ARG A 234 1.01 -6.05 -3.81
C ARG A 234 0.76 -6.38 -5.27
N LEU A 235 1.07 -5.44 -6.16
CA LEU A 235 0.96 -5.66 -7.60
C LEU A 235 1.96 -6.71 -8.09
N ARG A 236 3.19 -6.69 -7.55
CA ARG A 236 4.21 -7.74 -7.79
C ARG A 236 3.76 -9.10 -7.30
N LEU A 237 3.12 -9.20 -6.13
CA LEU A 237 2.55 -10.47 -5.63
C LEU A 237 1.49 -11.02 -6.59
N LYS A 238 0.58 -10.17 -7.10
CA LYS A 238 -0.44 -10.59 -8.09
C LYS A 238 0.19 -11.00 -9.42
N ALA A 239 1.13 -10.20 -9.94
CA ALA A 239 1.84 -10.49 -11.17
C ALA A 239 2.71 -11.75 -11.05
N ARG A 240 3.25 -12.06 -9.88
CA ARG A 240 4.02 -13.28 -9.58
C ARG A 240 3.19 -14.53 -9.85
N GLU A 241 1.93 -14.56 -9.40
CA GLU A 241 1.05 -15.72 -9.61
C GLU A 241 0.77 -15.94 -11.10
N GLU A 242 0.50 -14.88 -11.87
CA GLU A 242 0.33 -14.98 -13.33
C GLU A 242 1.63 -15.40 -14.04
N ALA A 243 2.77 -14.81 -13.67
CA ALA A 243 4.08 -15.16 -14.21
C ALA A 243 4.43 -16.63 -13.91
N TRP A 244 4.05 -17.11 -12.72
CA TRP A 244 4.24 -18.50 -12.33
C TRP A 244 3.45 -19.45 -13.22
N ILE A 245 2.22 -19.12 -13.62
CA ILE A 245 1.44 -19.92 -14.57
C ILE A 245 2.20 -20.07 -15.91
N VAL A 246 2.80 -18.98 -16.41
CA VAL A 246 3.60 -19.01 -17.63
C VAL A 246 4.83 -19.91 -17.48
N VAL A 247 5.58 -19.76 -16.39
CA VAL A 247 6.74 -20.62 -16.09
C VAL A 247 6.31 -22.08 -15.98
N ARG A 248 5.21 -22.36 -15.29
CA ARG A 248 4.67 -23.72 -15.10
C ARG A 248 4.33 -24.41 -16.41
N ASN A 249 3.86 -23.65 -17.39
CA ASN A 249 3.50 -24.18 -18.71
C ASN A 249 4.72 -24.39 -19.62
N ALA A 250 5.74 -23.53 -19.49
CA ALA A 250 6.93 -23.53 -20.32
C ALA A 250 8.00 -24.54 -19.86
N TYR A 251 8.15 -24.78 -18.56
CA TYR A 251 9.21 -25.60 -17.99
C TYR A 251 8.67 -26.89 -17.38
N ARG A 252 9.40 -28.00 -17.57
CA ARG A 252 9.07 -29.32 -16.97
C ARG A 252 9.81 -29.58 -15.67
N GLU A 253 11.00 -28.98 -15.52
CA GLU A 253 11.88 -29.19 -14.38
C GLU A 253 12.49 -27.85 -13.96
N LEU A 254 12.75 -27.70 -12.67
CA LEU A 254 13.50 -26.59 -12.08
C LEU A 254 14.63 -27.16 -11.22
N SER A 255 15.77 -26.49 -11.24
CA SER A 255 16.92 -26.85 -10.41
C SER A 255 17.06 -25.91 -9.21
N SER A 256 17.68 -26.39 -8.14
CA SER A 256 18.03 -25.62 -6.94
C SER A 256 19.33 -24.84 -7.10
N SER A 257 19.97 -24.89 -8.27
CA SER A 257 21.20 -24.13 -8.52
C SER A 257 20.97 -22.65 -8.23
N ASP A 258 21.98 -21.99 -7.67
CA ASP A 258 21.92 -20.57 -7.34
C ASP A 258 21.54 -19.73 -8.57
N GLU A 259 22.02 -20.11 -9.76
CA GLU A 259 21.63 -19.47 -11.02
C GLU A 259 20.13 -19.55 -11.30
N THR A 260 19.52 -20.73 -11.10
CA THR A 260 18.07 -20.90 -11.29
C THR A 260 17.28 -20.15 -10.23
N GLN A 261 17.75 -20.16 -8.98
CA GLN A 261 17.12 -19.41 -7.89
C GLN A 261 17.19 -17.91 -8.14
N MET A 262 18.33 -17.37 -8.60
CA MET A 262 18.47 -15.96 -8.96
C MET A 262 17.60 -15.59 -10.16
N TRP A 263 17.60 -16.44 -11.19
CA TRP A 263 16.76 -16.23 -12.37
C TRP A 263 15.27 -16.21 -11.99
N LEU A 264 14.81 -17.23 -11.26
CA LEU A 264 13.41 -17.33 -10.83
C LEU A 264 13.07 -16.24 -9.81
N GLY A 265 13.99 -15.94 -8.91
CA GLY A 265 14.04 -14.79 -8.02
C GLY A 265 13.62 -13.49 -8.70
N LYS A 266 14.36 -13.16 -9.75
CA LYS A 266 14.14 -11.98 -10.59
C LYS A 266 12.84 -12.06 -11.38
N ARG A 267 12.54 -13.20 -12.02
CA ARG A 267 11.36 -13.35 -12.90
C ARG A 267 10.03 -13.40 -12.13
N LEU A 268 10.06 -13.86 -10.88
CA LEU A 268 8.91 -13.93 -10.00
C LEU A 268 8.90 -12.83 -8.93
N PHE A 269 9.75 -11.81 -9.09
CA PHE A 269 9.66 -10.59 -8.29
C PHE A 269 9.85 -10.84 -6.78
N PHE A 270 10.78 -11.71 -6.40
CA PHE A 270 11.05 -12.03 -4.99
C PHE A 270 11.75 -10.92 -4.23
N ASP A 271 12.32 -9.94 -4.93
CA ASP A 271 12.84 -8.73 -4.32
C ASP A 271 11.67 -7.98 -3.68
N ASN A 272 11.62 -8.03 -2.35
CA ASN A 272 10.62 -7.35 -1.54
C ASN A 272 11.23 -6.05 -1.05
N PHE A 273 10.48 -4.97 -1.19
CA PHE A 273 10.84 -3.65 -0.71
C PHE A 273 9.62 -3.04 -0.01
N GLY A 274 9.89 -2.28 1.06
CA GLY A 274 8.88 -1.61 1.88
C GLY A 274 8.73 -2.18 3.31
N PHE A 275 8.00 -1.42 4.13
CA PHE A 275 7.93 -1.55 5.58
C PHE A 275 7.18 -2.80 6.09
N GLU A 276 6.31 -3.39 5.27
CA GLU A 276 5.47 -4.56 5.66
C GLU A 276 5.47 -5.69 4.63
N ALA A 277 6.39 -5.69 3.66
CA ALA A 277 6.43 -6.78 2.72
C ALA A 277 6.79 -8.05 3.49
N THR A 278 5.82 -8.97 3.63
CA THR A 278 6.10 -10.36 4.00
C THR A 278 7.16 -10.83 3.02
N VAL A 279 8.41 -10.87 3.50
CA VAL A 279 9.52 -11.29 2.66
C VAL A 279 9.30 -12.75 2.39
N VAL A 280 8.61 -13.05 1.28
CA VAL A 280 8.36 -14.41 0.88
C VAL A 280 9.71 -14.96 0.47
N ARG A 281 10.32 -15.74 1.37
CA ARG A 281 11.58 -16.41 1.07
C ARG A 281 11.32 -17.43 -0.02
N PHE A 282 12.28 -17.56 -0.94
CA PHE A 282 12.20 -18.53 -2.03
C PHE A 282 11.83 -19.94 -1.52
N ASP A 283 12.48 -20.40 -0.45
CA ASP A 283 12.22 -21.72 0.15
C ASP A 283 10.81 -21.87 0.73
N GLU A 284 10.24 -20.79 1.26
CA GLU A 284 8.87 -20.79 1.77
C GLU A 284 7.87 -20.87 0.61
N TRP A 285 8.10 -20.06 -0.44
CA TRP A 285 7.29 -20.11 -1.64
C TRP A 285 7.37 -21.47 -2.35
N VAL A 286 8.56 -22.08 -2.46
CA VAL A 286 8.71 -23.41 -3.06
C VAL A 286 7.93 -24.44 -2.25
N ARG A 287 8.01 -24.41 -0.92
CA ARG A 287 7.24 -25.31 -0.05
C ARG A 287 5.73 -25.11 -0.22
N GLU A 288 5.28 -23.86 -0.33
CA GLU A 288 3.88 -23.54 -0.65
C GLU A 288 3.48 -24.12 -2.02
N LYS A 289 4.25 -23.91 -3.08
CA LYS A 289 3.94 -24.47 -4.41
C LYS A 289 4.02 -26.00 -4.45
N CYS A 290 4.85 -26.63 -3.62
CA CYS A 290 4.83 -28.08 -3.43
C CYS A 290 3.54 -28.55 -2.75
N ARG A 291 3.09 -27.84 -1.70
CA ARG A 291 1.82 -28.13 -0.99
C ARG A 291 0.62 -27.97 -1.92
N ASP A 292 0.65 -26.98 -2.81
CA ASP A 292 -0.38 -26.76 -3.83
C ASP A 292 -0.32 -27.80 -4.97
N GLY A 293 0.66 -28.71 -4.95
CA GLY A 293 0.86 -29.72 -5.99
C GLY A 293 1.39 -29.17 -7.32
N HIS A 294 1.84 -27.92 -7.36
CA HIS A 294 2.45 -27.29 -8.54
C HIS A 294 3.89 -27.76 -8.77
N LEU A 295 4.58 -28.14 -7.71
CA LEU A 295 5.94 -28.66 -7.73
C LEU A 295 6.00 -30.02 -7.01
N ARG A 296 6.89 -30.91 -7.47
CA ARG A 296 7.20 -32.18 -6.79
C ARG A 296 8.71 -32.39 -6.76
N PRO A 297 9.31 -32.84 -5.64
CA PRO A 297 10.72 -33.21 -5.63
C PRO A 297 10.97 -34.35 -6.63
N LYS A 298 12.06 -34.26 -7.39
CA LYS A 298 12.45 -35.29 -8.36
C LYS A 298 13.07 -36.47 -7.61
N ALA A 299 12.55 -37.67 -7.82
CA ALA A 299 13.06 -38.87 -7.17
C ALA A 299 14.54 -39.09 -7.52
N GLY A 300 15.37 -39.31 -6.48
CA GLY A 300 16.79 -39.62 -6.63
C GLY A 300 17.72 -38.44 -6.91
N VAL A 301 17.23 -37.19 -6.95
CA VAL A 301 18.09 -36.01 -7.11
C VAL A 301 17.67 -34.90 -6.15
N GLU A 302 18.51 -34.62 -5.15
CA GLU A 302 18.29 -33.53 -4.21
C GLU A 302 18.32 -32.18 -4.93
N GLY A 303 17.41 -31.28 -4.55
CA GLY A 303 17.36 -29.94 -5.11
C GLY A 303 16.96 -29.89 -6.59
N ARG A 304 16.20 -30.86 -7.10
CA ARG A 304 15.50 -30.72 -8.39
C ARG A 304 14.01 -30.94 -8.19
N TRP A 305 13.20 -30.15 -8.88
CA TRP A 305 11.74 -30.23 -8.82
C TRP A 305 11.16 -30.46 -10.20
N MET A 306 10.20 -31.37 -10.26
CA MET A 306 9.30 -31.55 -11.40
C MET A 306 8.16 -30.54 -11.30
N VAL A 307 7.91 -29.82 -12.40
CA VAL A 307 6.84 -28.85 -12.52
C VAL A 307 5.57 -29.57 -12.99
N CYS A 308 4.53 -29.54 -12.18
CA CYS A 308 3.24 -30.13 -12.53
C CYS A 308 2.43 -29.14 -13.37
N LYS A 309 2.09 -29.53 -14.61
CA LYS A 309 1.27 -28.67 -15.49
C LYS A 309 -0.14 -28.50 -14.95
N ALA A 310 -0.73 -27.34 -15.23
CA ALA A 310 -2.16 -27.14 -15.06
C ALA A 310 -2.89 -28.21 -15.87
N ARG A 311 -3.82 -28.93 -15.24
CA ARG A 311 -4.78 -29.76 -15.98
C ARG A 311 -5.90 -28.87 -16.51
#